data_AF-A0A833VHC7-F1
#
_entry.id   AF-A0A833VHC7-F1
#
_cell.length_a   1.000
_cell.length_b   1.000
_cell.length_c   1.000
_cell.angle_alpha   90.00
_cell.angle_beta   90.00
_cell.angle_gamma   90.00
#
_symmetry.space_group_name_H-M   'P 1'
#
loop_
_entity.id
_entity.type
_entity.pdbx_description
1 polymer ?
#
loop_
_entity_poly.entity_id
_entity_poly.type
_entity_poly.pdbx_seq_one_letter_code
_entity_poly.pdbx_strand_id
1 'polypeptide(L)'
;MAKGSSVQTLYELCKRTFLPSGASPPSSHAIQMLSSLMDTITPAEVGLKAEVLEDERGHGFFGSTFSNYSSRTAGWAQPINYLHIYECDSFTIGIFCLPTSSVIPLHDHPGMTVLSKILYGSLHVKSYDWVEPPYLARNTEPFSSPMKLAKLQTDAVLMAPCQTRILYPRTGGNLHCFTAVTPCAVLDVLAPPYDEAAGRSCTYYRDFPFCSFQGYENLEIEEREEEYAWLEAIDQPENLYMRSGIYTGPPVQENVI
;
A
#
# COMPACT_ATOMS: atom_id res chain seq x y z
N MET A 1 -19.86 -8.03 -28.69
CA MET A 1 -18.52 -8.29 -28.12
C MET A 1 -18.72 -8.52 -26.64
N ALA A 2 -18.27 -9.66 -26.09
CA ALA A 2 -18.37 -9.90 -24.65
C ALA A 2 -17.58 -8.81 -23.93
N LYS A 3 -18.21 -8.10 -23.00
CA LYS A 3 -17.51 -7.14 -22.14
C LYS A 3 -16.50 -7.97 -21.34
N GLY A 4 -15.20 -7.72 -21.54
CA GLY A 4 -14.14 -8.36 -20.76
C GLY A 4 -14.34 -8.09 -19.27
N SER A 5 -13.76 -8.92 -18.40
CA SER A 5 -13.80 -8.66 -16.95
C SER A 5 -13.14 -7.32 -16.62
N SER A 6 -13.53 -6.71 -15.49
CA SER A 6 -12.91 -5.47 -15.01
C SER A 6 -11.42 -5.64 -14.75
N VAL A 7 -11.00 -6.85 -14.35
CA VAL A 7 -9.58 -7.23 -14.19
C VAL A 7 -8.84 -7.28 -15.52
N GLN A 8 -9.44 -7.85 -16.58
CA GLN A 8 -8.85 -7.82 -17.92
C GLN A 8 -8.74 -6.38 -18.42
N THR A 9 -9.77 -5.57 -18.19
CA THR A 9 -9.77 -4.15 -18.60
C THR A 9 -8.68 -3.36 -17.88
N LEU A 10 -8.48 -3.63 -16.58
CA LEU A 10 -7.40 -3.04 -15.79
C LEU A 10 -6.03 -3.41 -16.36
N TYR A 11 -5.80 -4.70 -16.63
CA TYR A 11 -4.57 -5.19 -17.23
C TYR A 11 -4.26 -4.52 -18.58
N GLU A 12 -5.23 -4.48 -19.50
CA GLU A 12 -5.03 -3.87 -20.83
C GLU A 12 -4.75 -2.37 -20.72
N LEU A 13 -5.39 -1.68 -19.77
CA LEU A 13 -5.12 -0.26 -19.55
C LEU A 13 -3.74 -0.02 -18.90
N CYS A 14 -3.32 -0.89 -17.98
CA CYS A 14 -1.97 -0.85 -17.41
C CYS A 14 -0.92 -1.05 -18.51
N LYS A 15 -1.10 -2.05 -19.39
CA LYS A 15 -0.19 -2.33 -20.50
C LYS A 15 -0.04 -1.16 -21.49
N ARG A 16 -1.11 -0.39 -21.71
CA ARG A 16 -1.08 0.82 -22.56
C ARG A 16 -0.48 2.03 -21.86
N THR A 17 -0.54 2.07 -20.54
CA THR A 17 -0.10 3.21 -19.71
C THR A 17 1.37 3.07 -19.32
N PHE A 18 1.78 1.90 -18.86
CA PHE A 18 3.12 1.60 -18.36
C PHE A 18 3.94 0.88 -19.43
N LEU A 19 4.64 1.68 -20.22
CA LEU A 19 5.56 1.18 -21.23
C LEU A 19 6.87 0.69 -20.59
N PRO A 20 7.62 -0.21 -21.25
CA PRO A 20 8.89 -0.73 -20.74
C PRO A 20 9.91 0.36 -20.39
N SER A 21 10.83 0.02 -19.49
CA SER A 21 11.88 0.92 -18.99
C SER A 21 12.62 1.65 -20.12
N GLY A 22 12.67 2.98 -20.04
CA GLY A 22 13.27 3.88 -21.05
C GLY A 22 12.26 4.67 -21.90
N ALA A 23 10.98 4.34 -21.82
CA ALA A 23 9.90 5.14 -22.40
C ALA A 23 9.60 6.40 -21.55
N SER A 24 8.92 7.39 -22.15
CA SER A 24 8.45 8.57 -21.42
C SER A 24 7.52 8.19 -20.27
N PRO A 25 7.53 8.92 -19.14
CA PRO A 25 6.61 8.66 -18.04
C PRO A 25 5.14 8.74 -18.52
N PRO A 26 4.23 7.98 -17.90
CA PRO A 26 2.82 7.99 -18.26
C PRO A 26 2.24 9.40 -18.13
N SER A 27 1.39 9.79 -19.09
CA SER A 27 0.72 11.08 -19.03
C SER A 27 -0.24 11.15 -17.85
N SER A 28 -0.44 12.34 -17.28
CA SER A 28 -1.42 12.54 -16.20
C SER A 28 -2.83 12.08 -16.60
N HIS A 29 -3.20 12.24 -17.87
CA HIS A 29 -4.47 11.76 -18.40
C HIS A 29 -4.57 10.23 -18.36
N ALA A 30 -3.50 9.50 -18.74
CA ALA A 30 -3.49 8.05 -18.69
C ALA A 30 -3.60 7.53 -17.24
N ILE A 31 -2.89 8.15 -16.29
CA ILE A 31 -3.00 7.83 -14.86
C ILE A 31 -4.42 8.10 -14.33
N GLN A 32 -5.04 9.23 -14.71
CA GLN A 32 -6.43 9.55 -14.32
C GLN A 32 -7.43 8.55 -14.89
N MET A 33 -7.25 8.10 -16.14
CA MET A 33 -8.09 7.04 -16.72
C MET A 33 -7.95 5.74 -15.95
N LEU A 34 -6.73 5.36 -15.56
CA LEU A 34 -6.48 4.15 -14.77
C LEU A 34 -7.10 4.25 -13.38
N SER A 35 -6.93 5.37 -12.69
CA SER A 35 -7.57 5.65 -11.39
C SER A 35 -9.10 5.59 -11.49
N SER A 36 -9.68 6.21 -12.52
CA SER A 36 -11.13 6.21 -12.73
C SER A 36 -11.66 4.81 -13.01
N LEU A 37 -10.91 3.97 -13.72
CA LEU A 37 -11.25 2.57 -13.92
C LEU A 37 -11.20 1.81 -12.60
N MET A 38 -10.12 1.96 -11.82
CA MET A 38 -9.97 1.32 -10.52
C MET A 38 -11.14 1.66 -9.59
N ASP A 39 -11.58 2.93 -9.56
CA ASP A 39 -12.72 3.37 -8.75
C ASP A 39 -14.01 2.57 -8.99
N THR A 40 -14.18 2.01 -10.20
CA THR A 40 -15.34 1.18 -10.55
C THR A 40 -15.23 -0.27 -10.11
N ILE A 41 -14.03 -0.75 -9.75
CA ILE A 41 -13.77 -2.16 -9.41
C ILE A 41 -14.32 -2.48 -8.02
N THR A 42 -15.19 -3.48 -7.98
CA THR A 42 -15.82 -4.02 -6.77
C THR A 42 -15.07 -5.26 -6.24
N PRO A 43 -15.21 -5.60 -4.95
CA PRO A 43 -14.62 -6.83 -4.40
C PRO A 43 -15.00 -8.10 -5.18
N ALA A 44 -16.25 -8.21 -5.62
CA ALA A 44 -16.74 -9.38 -6.33
C ALA A 44 -16.08 -9.57 -7.71
N GLU A 45 -15.75 -8.48 -8.40
CA GLU A 45 -15.09 -8.52 -9.72
C GLU A 45 -13.65 -9.02 -9.65
N VAL A 46 -13.01 -8.96 -8.48
CA VAL A 46 -11.69 -9.52 -8.19
C VAL A 46 -11.76 -10.81 -7.38
N GLY A 47 -12.93 -11.45 -7.33
CA GLY A 47 -13.11 -12.75 -6.68
C GLY A 47 -13.10 -12.74 -5.15
N LEU A 48 -13.17 -11.55 -4.53
CA LEU A 48 -13.34 -11.44 -3.08
C LEU A 48 -14.82 -11.55 -2.74
N LYS A 49 -15.14 -12.33 -1.70
CA LYS A 49 -16.48 -12.37 -1.15
C LYS A 49 -16.71 -11.07 -0.39
N ALA A 50 -17.88 -10.46 -0.55
CA ALA A 50 -18.33 -9.45 0.40
C ALA A 50 -18.48 -10.18 1.74
N GLU A 51 -17.52 -10.02 2.65
CA GLU A 51 -17.74 -10.44 4.03
C GLU A 51 -18.92 -9.62 4.53
N VAL A 52 -20.06 -10.28 4.71
CA VAL A 52 -21.21 -9.68 5.37
C VAL A 52 -20.72 -9.36 6.77
N LEU A 53 -20.44 -8.08 7.01
CA LEU A 53 -20.19 -7.52 8.33
C LEU A 53 -21.48 -7.62 9.13
N GLU A 54 -21.86 -8.82 9.55
CA GLU A 54 -22.80 -8.98 10.66
C GLU A 54 -22.05 -8.63 11.94
N ASP A 55 -22.20 -7.35 12.29
CA ASP A 55 -22.27 -6.81 13.65
C ASP A 55 -21.31 -7.46 14.66
N GLU A 56 -20.19 -6.80 14.90
CA GLU A 56 -19.51 -6.76 16.20
C GLU A 56 -20.42 -6.07 17.23
N ARG A 57 -21.64 -6.59 17.42
CA ARG A 57 -22.46 -6.37 18.62
C ARG A 57 -22.39 -7.64 19.43
N GLY A 58 -21.74 -7.52 20.58
CA GLY A 58 -21.36 -8.64 21.41
C GLY A 58 -22.48 -9.56 21.87
N HIS A 59 -22.02 -10.59 22.59
CA HIS A 59 -22.73 -11.64 23.31
C HIS A 59 -22.90 -12.94 22.52
N GLY A 60 -22.19 -13.98 22.98
CA GLY A 60 -22.31 -15.33 22.47
C GLY A 60 -23.62 -16.00 22.85
N PHE A 61 -23.99 -17.04 22.09
CA PHE A 61 -24.40 -18.38 22.54
C PHE A 61 -24.90 -19.16 21.30
N PHE A 62 -24.31 -20.33 21.06
CA PHE A 62 -24.76 -21.50 20.29
C PHE A 62 -25.58 -21.35 18.98
N GLY A 63 -24.98 -21.78 17.86
CA GLY A 63 -25.68 -22.12 16.62
C GLY A 63 -24.77 -22.89 15.65
N SER A 64 -24.76 -24.21 15.76
CA SER A 64 -23.95 -25.14 14.96
C SER A 64 -24.32 -25.14 13.48
N THR A 65 -23.38 -24.81 12.58
CA THR A 65 -22.99 -25.54 11.34
C THR A 65 -21.85 -24.79 10.64
N PHE A 66 -20.65 -24.76 11.24
CA PHE A 66 -19.41 -24.44 10.50
C PHE A 66 -18.27 -25.28 11.09
N SER A 67 -18.08 -26.48 10.53
CA SER A 67 -16.89 -27.26 10.82
C SER A 67 -15.66 -26.58 10.20
N ASN A 68 -14.68 -26.31 11.06
CA ASN A 68 -13.24 -26.12 10.79
C ASN A 68 -12.65 -24.71 10.69
N TYR A 69 -13.18 -23.72 11.42
CA TYR A 69 -12.38 -22.56 11.88
C TYR A 69 -12.28 -22.50 13.42
N SER A 70 -12.15 -23.67 14.06
CA SER A 70 -11.74 -23.73 15.47
C SER A 70 -10.23 -23.63 15.58
N SER A 71 -9.74 -22.38 15.59
CA SER A 71 -8.62 -21.99 16.42
C SER A 71 -8.78 -20.53 16.81
N ARG A 72 -9.53 -20.29 17.88
CA ARG A 72 -9.37 -19.08 18.69
C ARG A 72 -8.01 -19.17 19.39
N THR A 73 -6.94 -18.99 18.64
CA THR A 73 -5.61 -18.72 19.19
C THR A 73 -5.59 -17.26 19.59
N ALA A 74 -5.67 -17.03 20.89
CA ALA A 74 -5.12 -15.83 21.49
C ALA A 74 -3.64 -15.70 21.08
N GLY A 75 -3.23 -14.55 20.56
CA GLY A 75 -1.82 -14.12 20.59
C GLY A 75 -1.09 -13.91 19.27
N TRP A 76 -1.65 -14.25 18.10
CA TRP A 76 -0.99 -13.99 16.81
C TRP A 76 -1.96 -13.33 15.84
N ALA A 77 -1.65 -12.10 15.42
CA ALA A 77 -2.37 -11.44 14.33
C ALA A 77 -2.34 -12.37 13.11
N GLN A 78 -3.50 -12.59 12.49
CA GLN A 78 -3.58 -13.39 11.27
C GLN A 78 -2.65 -12.78 10.20
N PRO A 79 -1.95 -13.60 9.38
CA PRO A 79 -1.11 -13.09 8.30
C PRO A 79 -1.86 -12.17 7.35
N ILE A 80 -1.16 -11.19 6.81
CA ILE A 80 -1.60 -10.46 5.62
C ILE A 80 -1.52 -11.42 4.43
N ASN A 81 -2.60 -11.54 3.65
CA ASN A 81 -2.59 -12.34 2.42
C ASN A 81 -2.30 -11.44 1.23
N TYR A 82 -1.30 -11.79 0.43
CA TYR A 82 -1.07 -11.18 -0.87
C TYR A 82 -1.62 -12.08 -1.98
N LEU A 83 -2.60 -11.58 -2.72
CA LEU A 83 -3.18 -12.25 -3.88
C LEU A 83 -2.55 -11.65 -5.14
N HIS A 84 -1.62 -12.40 -5.74
CA HIS A 84 -1.01 -12.02 -7.01
C HIS A 84 -2.05 -12.13 -8.14
N ILE A 85 -2.19 -11.08 -8.96
CA ILE A 85 -3.03 -11.11 -10.17
C ILE A 85 -2.16 -11.20 -11.43
N TYR A 86 -1.18 -10.30 -11.58
CA TYR A 86 -0.33 -10.24 -12.76
C TYR A 86 0.97 -9.47 -12.46
N GLU A 87 2.07 -9.86 -13.09
CA GLU A 87 3.35 -9.15 -12.99
C GLU A 87 4.13 -9.21 -14.31
N CYS A 88 4.75 -8.09 -14.68
CA CYS A 88 5.80 -8.01 -15.70
C CYS A 88 6.78 -6.87 -15.37
N ASP A 89 7.82 -6.68 -16.19
CA ASP A 89 8.85 -5.65 -16.00
C ASP A 89 8.30 -4.22 -15.87
N SER A 90 7.11 -3.94 -16.41
CA SER A 90 6.52 -2.61 -16.42
C SER A 90 5.57 -2.34 -15.25
N PHE A 91 4.86 -3.36 -14.74
CA PHE A 91 3.91 -3.18 -13.64
C PHE A 91 3.53 -4.52 -12.99
N THR A 92 3.06 -4.45 -11.75
CA THR A 92 2.44 -5.57 -11.02
C THR A 92 1.06 -5.17 -10.51
N ILE A 93 0.14 -6.13 -10.49
CA ILE A 93 -1.22 -6.00 -9.96
C ILE A 93 -1.38 -7.04 -8.86
N GLY A 94 -1.71 -6.60 -7.66
CA GLY A 94 -1.92 -7.47 -6.52
C GLY A 94 -2.95 -6.94 -5.55
N ILE A 95 -3.43 -7.81 -4.67
CA ILE A 95 -4.36 -7.44 -3.60
C ILE A 95 -3.77 -7.84 -2.26
N PHE A 96 -3.68 -6.90 -1.33
CA PHE A 96 -3.43 -7.18 0.08
C PHE A 96 -4.76 -7.36 0.80
N CYS A 97 -4.98 -8.50 1.45
CA CYS A 97 -6.06 -8.71 2.40
C CYS A 97 -5.49 -8.65 3.81
N LEU A 98 -5.91 -7.64 4.55
CA LEU A 98 -5.40 -7.30 5.87
C LEU A 98 -6.46 -7.64 6.92
N PRO A 99 -6.18 -8.58 7.85
CA PRO A 99 -6.98 -8.77 9.04
C PRO A 99 -6.95 -7.53 9.94
N THR A 100 -7.95 -7.37 10.81
CA THR A 100 -7.96 -6.30 11.81
C THR A 100 -6.64 -6.21 12.58
N SER A 101 -6.15 -5.00 12.77
CA SER A 101 -4.90 -4.69 13.48
C SER A 101 -3.62 -5.16 12.79
N SER A 102 -3.69 -5.76 11.59
CA SER A 102 -2.48 -6.03 10.81
C SER A 102 -1.88 -4.74 10.25
N VAL A 103 -0.55 -4.73 10.12
CA VAL A 103 0.22 -3.56 9.71
C VAL A 103 1.12 -3.91 8.55
N ILE A 104 1.08 -3.12 7.48
CA ILE A 104 2.19 -3.00 6.53
C ILE A 104 3.04 -1.84 7.03
N PRO A 105 4.26 -2.09 7.54
CA PRO A 105 5.09 -1.07 8.16
C PRO A 105 5.43 0.07 7.19
N LEU A 106 5.90 1.19 7.70
CA LEU A 106 6.31 2.31 6.88
C LEU A 106 7.40 1.87 5.91
N HIS A 107 7.14 2.04 4.61
CA HIS A 107 8.05 1.66 3.54
C HIS A 107 7.98 2.63 2.37
N ASP A 108 9.00 2.64 1.51
CA ASP A 108 9.07 3.46 0.30
C ASP A 108 8.81 2.68 -0.98
N HIS A 109 8.56 3.43 -2.06
CA HIS A 109 8.36 2.89 -3.42
C HIS A 109 9.32 3.61 -4.39
N PRO A 110 10.63 3.27 -4.38
CA PRO A 110 11.68 4.05 -5.04
C PRO A 110 11.52 4.05 -6.57
N GLY A 111 11.28 5.25 -7.14
CA GLY A 111 11.13 5.42 -8.58
C GLY A 111 9.78 4.95 -9.15
N MET A 112 8.81 4.63 -8.28
CA MET A 112 7.55 4.00 -8.68
C MET A 112 6.37 4.96 -8.62
N THR A 113 5.39 4.72 -9.47
CA THR A 113 4.01 5.24 -9.33
C THR A 113 3.14 4.09 -8.86
N VAL A 114 2.35 4.31 -7.80
CA VAL A 114 1.45 3.27 -7.26
C VAL A 114 0.04 3.81 -7.18
N LEU A 115 -0.91 3.02 -7.69
CA LEU A 115 -2.33 3.27 -7.55
C LEU A 115 -2.91 2.26 -6.58
N SER A 116 -3.58 2.75 -5.53
CA SER A 116 -4.09 1.94 -4.43
C SER A 116 -5.57 2.20 -4.20
N LYS A 117 -6.38 1.14 -4.21
CA LYS A 117 -7.82 1.21 -3.96
C LYS A 117 -8.25 0.30 -2.83
N ILE A 118 -8.89 0.86 -1.82
CA ILE A 118 -9.58 0.08 -0.79
C ILE A 118 -10.85 -0.52 -1.42
N LEU A 119 -10.92 -1.84 -1.47
CA LEU A 119 -12.03 -2.60 -2.02
C LEU A 119 -13.18 -2.73 -1.01
N TYR A 120 -12.84 -2.98 0.26
CA TYR A 120 -13.77 -3.01 1.39
C TYR A 120 -13.02 -2.73 2.71
N GLY A 121 -13.78 -2.46 3.77
CA GLY A 121 -13.23 -2.23 5.11
C GLY A 121 -12.67 -0.82 5.32
N SER A 122 -11.94 -0.63 6.41
CA SER A 122 -11.26 0.61 6.74
C SER A 122 -9.80 0.40 7.14
N LEU A 123 -8.98 1.37 6.73
CA LEU A 123 -7.53 1.35 6.80
C LEU A 123 -7.05 2.70 7.29
N HIS A 124 -6.28 2.73 8.36
CA HIS A 124 -5.50 3.91 8.73
C HIS A 124 -4.28 3.97 7.81
N VAL A 125 -4.11 5.12 7.16
CA VAL A 125 -3.00 5.40 6.26
C VAL A 125 -2.22 6.57 6.84
N LYS A 126 -0.93 6.34 7.08
CA LYS A 126 0.04 7.39 7.37
C LYS A 126 1.05 7.44 6.25
N SER A 127 1.27 8.60 5.64
CA SER A 127 2.18 8.73 4.51
C SER A 127 2.98 10.02 4.52
N TYR A 128 4.13 9.99 3.86
CA TYR A 128 5.12 11.04 3.83
C TYR A 128 5.75 11.16 2.44
N ASP A 129 6.26 12.36 2.15
CA ASP A 129 7.21 12.60 1.07
C ASP A 129 8.51 13.17 1.66
N TRP A 130 9.63 12.87 1.04
CA TRP A 130 10.92 13.44 1.44
C TRP A 130 10.93 14.96 1.30
N VAL A 131 11.50 15.67 2.29
CA VAL A 131 11.83 17.09 2.15
C VAL A 131 13.02 17.23 1.22
N GLU A 132 12.93 18.15 0.26
CA GLU A 132 13.99 18.46 -0.69
C GLU A 132 14.39 19.95 -0.58
N PRO A 133 15.68 20.28 -0.43
CA PRO A 133 16.83 19.36 -0.34
C PRO A 133 16.81 18.49 0.94
N PRO A 134 17.53 17.35 0.95
CA PRO A 134 17.48 16.40 2.07
C PRO A 134 18.11 16.99 3.33
N TYR A 135 17.37 16.98 4.43
CA TYR A 135 17.88 17.27 5.76
C TYR A 135 18.19 15.98 6.50
N LEU A 136 19.38 15.89 7.06
CA LEU A 136 19.87 14.71 7.77
C LEU A 136 20.11 15.02 9.24
N ALA A 137 19.48 14.27 10.13
CA ALA A 137 19.83 14.22 11.54
C ALA A 137 20.77 13.04 11.77
N ARG A 138 21.85 13.28 12.52
CA ARG A 138 22.69 12.20 13.03
C ARG A 138 22.25 11.89 14.45
N ASN A 139 21.95 10.62 14.70
CA ASN A 139 21.82 10.14 16.06
C ASN A 139 23.21 10.23 16.75
N THR A 140 23.23 10.40 18.06
CA THR A 140 24.49 10.41 18.83
C THR A 140 25.14 9.02 18.91
N GLU A 141 24.43 7.98 18.49
CA GLU A 141 24.89 6.60 18.49
C GLU A 141 25.77 6.29 17.27
N PRO A 142 26.99 5.73 17.45
CA PRO A 142 28.00 5.58 16.40
C PRO A 142 27.67 4.57 15.28
N PHE A 143 26.49 3.93 15.30
CA PHE A 143 26.10 2.88 14.35
C PHE A 143 24.68 3.01 13.78
N SER A 144 23.95 4.09 14.09
CA SER A 144 22.61 4.30 13.54
C SER A 144 22.66 4.84 12.11
N SER A 145 21.75 4.40 11.26
CA SER A 145 21.52 4.99 9.94
C SER A 145 21.20 6.49 10.08
N PRO A 146 21.65 7.35 9.13
CA PRO A 146 21.27 8.76 9.16
C PRO A 146 19.75 8.88 8.98
N MET A 147 19.12 9.73 9.80
CA MET A 147 17.69 9.98 9.71
C MET A 147 17.44 11.08 8.70
N LYS A 148 16.43 10.92 7.85
CA LYS A 148 16.04 11.91 6.83
C LYS A 148 14.71 12.55 7.19
N LEU A 149 14.61 13.86 6.98
CA LEU A 149 13.37 14.61 7.21
C LEU A 149 12.34 14.32 6.12
N ALA A 150 11.10 14.04 6.54
CA ALA A 150 9.96 13.84 5.66
C ALA A 150 8.77 14.69 6.10
N LYS A 151 7.95 15.11 5.12
CA LYS A 151 6.73 15.88 5.33
C LYS A 151 5.52 14.96 5.22
N LEU A 152 4.65 15.01 6.22
CA LEU A 152 3.39 14.28 6.31
C LEU A 152 2.45 14.68 5.17
N GLN A 153 1.89 13.68 4.49
CA GLN A 153 0.93 13.84 3.39
C GLN A 153 -0.46 13.36 3.76
N THR A 154 -0.56 12.32 4.57
CA THR A 154 -1.83 11.78 5.06
C THR A 154 -1.61 11.17 6.44
N ASP A 155 -2.54 11.42 7.36
CA ASP A 155 -2.68 10.69 8.62
C ASP A 155 -4.17 10.58 8.90
N ALA A 156 -4.81 9.55 8.34
CA ALA A 156 -6.26 9.44 8.36
C ALA A 156 -6.75 8.00 8.22
N VAL A 157 -7.95 7.74 8.76
CA VAL A 157 -8.69 6.51 8.48
C VAL A 157 -9.46 6.69 7.18
N LEU A 158 -9.16 5.84 6.20
CA LEU A 158 -9.89 5.73 4.94
C LEU A 158 -10.84 4.53 5.01
N MET A 159 -12.04 4.67 4.46
CA MET A 159 -13.08 3.64 4.48
C MET A 159 -13.68 3.47 3.09
N ALA A 160 -13.88 2.22 2.66
CA ALA A 160 -14.58 1.94 1.41
C ALA A 160 -16.08 2.28 1.52
N PRO A 161 -16.71 2.82 0.46
CA PRO A 161 -16.12 3.17 -0.83
C PRO A 161 -15.29 4.46 -0.75
N CYS A 162 -14.06 4.43 -1.27
CA CYS A 162 -13.20 5.59 -1.41
C CYS A 162 -12.59 5.64 -2.82
N GLN A 163 -12.14 6.83 -3.21
CA GLN A 163 -11.38 7.01 -4.44
C GLN A 163 -10.01 6.33 -4.33
N THR A 164 -9.50 5.91 -5.48
CA THR A 164 -8.16 5.38 -5.68
C THR A 164 -7.15 6.46 -5.32
N ARG A 165 -6.16 6.11 -4.50
CA ARG A 165 -5.04 6.97 -4.14
C ARG A 165 -3.89 6.71 -5.09
N ILE A 166 -3.13 7.76 -5.40
CA ILE A 166 -2.00 7.70 -6.30
C ILE A 166 -0.80 8.32 -5.57
N LEU A 167 0.29 7.57 -5.50
CA LEU A 167 1.60 8.11 -5.15
C LEU A 167 2.50 8.10 -6.39
N TYR A 168 3.45 9.02 -6.41
CA TYR A 168 4.47 9.20 -7.43
C TYR A 168 5.86 9.03 -6.79
N PRO A 169 6.94 9.00 -7.59
CA PRO A 169 8.29 8.77 -7.06
C PRO A 169 8.77 9.78 -6.02
N ARG A 170 8.17 10.97 -5.95
CA ARG A 170 8.57 12.05 -5.03
C ARG A 170 7.41 12.80 -4.38
N THR A 171 6.17 12.45 -4.70
CA THR A 171 4.98 13.18 -4.23
C THR A 171 3.80 12.24 -4.03
N GLY A 172 2.85 12.64 -3.19
CA GLY A 172 1.61 11.89 -2.95
C GLY A 172 1.74 10.83 -1.85
N GLY A 173 2.81 10.90 -1.05
CA GLY A 173 3.05 9.95 0.04
C GLY A 173 3.79 8.72 -0.45
N ASN A 174 4.96 8.91 -1.09
CA ASN A 174 5.80 7.80 -1.58
C ASN A 174 6.21 6.85 -0.45
N LEU A 175 6.34 7.36 0.77
CA LEU A 175 6.50 6.56 1.96
C LEU A 175 5.14 6.40 2.63
N HIS A 176 4.71 5.18 2.92
CA HIS A 176 3.46 4.99 3.66
C HIS A 176 3.46 3.74 4.54
N CYS A 177 2.59 3.75 5.54
CA CYS A 177 2.21 2.55 6.30
C CYS A 177 0.69 2.39 6.27
N PHE A 178 0.26 1.13 6.37
CA PHE A 178 -1.15 0.76 6.46
C PHE A 178 -1.40 0.03 7.76
N THR A 179 -2.40 0.48 8.51
CA THR A 179 -2.90 -0.22 9.70
C THR A 179 -4.38 -0.53 9.53
N ALA A 180 -4.74 -1.81 9.46
CA ALA A 180 -6.11 -2.23 9.25
C ALA A 180 -6.96 -1.95 10.50
N VAL A 181 -8.01 -1.13 10.34
CA VAL A 181 -8.96 -0.79 11.41
C VAL A 181 -10.07 -1.83 11.49
N THR A 182 -10.52 -2.34 10.34
CA THR A 182 -11.36 -3.54 10.19
C THR A 182 -10.64 -4.51 9.26
N PRO A 183 -11.16 -5.74 9.04
CA PRO A 183 -10.70 -6.52 7.89
C PRO A 183 -10.91 -5.68 6.62
N CYS A 184 -9.86 -5.55 5.81
CA CYS A 184 -9.90 -4.75 4.59
C CYS A 184 -9.10 -5.39 3.47
N ALA A 185 -9.41 -5.01 2.22
CA ALA A 185 -8.60 -5.38 1.07
C ALA A 185 -8.21 -4.15 0.26
N VAL A 186 -6.94 -4.11 -0.17
CA VAL A 186 -6.36 -3.03 -0.98
C VAL A 186 -5.90 -3.63 -2.30
N LEU A 187 -6.44 -3.13 -3.41
CA LEU A 187 -5.97 -3.44 -4.76
C LEU A 187 -4.89 -2.43 -5.14
N ASP A 188 -3.69 -2.93 -5.42
CA ASP A 188 -2.55 -2.12 -5.81
C ASP A 188 -2.10 -2.42 -7.24
N VAL A 189 -1.73 -1.35 -7.96
CA VAL A 189 -0.99 -1.39 -9.21
C VAL A 189 0.32 -0.62 -9.02
N LEU A 190 1.45 -1.32 -9.05
CA LEU A 190 2.79 -0.71 -8.89
C LEU A 190 3.46 -0.65 -10.26
N ALA A 191 4.03 0.49 -10.61
CA ALA A 191 4.71 0.67 -11.90
C ALA A 191 5.98 1.55 -11.77
N PRO A 192 7.18 1.02 -12.08
CA PRO A 192 7.48 -0.42 -12.24
C PRO A 192 7.34 -1.20 -10.91
N PRO A 193 7.44 -2.53 -10.92
CA PRO A 193 7.59 -3.31 -9.70
C PRO A 193 8.93 -3.04 -8.99
N TYR A 194 9.01 -3.50 -7.74
CA TYR A 194 10.27 -3.62 -7.03
C TYR A 194 11.25 -4.53 -7.77
N ASP A 195 12.53 -4.21 -7.68
CA ASP A 195 13.62 -4.91 -8.36
C ASP A 195 14.95 -4.54 -7.69
N GLU A 196 15.47 -5.45 -6.87
CA GLU A 196 16.73 -5.25 -6.15
C GLU A 196 17.91 -5.04 -7.09
N ALA A 197 17.95 -5.75 -8.24
CA ALA A 197 19.05 -5.67 -9.19
C ALA A 197 19.10 -4.29 -9.88
N ALA A 198 17.95 -3.65 -10.04
CA ALA A 198 17.84 -2.29 -10.55
C ALA A 198 17.82 -1.20 -9.44
N GLY A 199 18.12 -1.56 -8.19
CA GLY A 199 18.18 -0.63 -7.06
C GLY A 199 16.81 -0.13 -6.57
N ARG A 200 15.73 -0.82 -6.92
CA ARG A 200 14.36 -0.56 -6.45
C ARG A 200 13.97 -1.57 -5.37
N SER A 201 14.74 -1.62 -4.29
CA SER A 201 14.41 -2.43 -3.11
C SER A 201 13.43 -1.69 -2.21
N CYS A 202 12.47 -2.41 -1.63
CA CYS A 202 11.59 -1.86 -0.60
C CYS A 202 12.40 -1.62 0.68
N THR A 203 12.48 -0.37 1.14
CA THR A 203 13.14 0.00 2.39
C THR A 203 12.09 0.28 3.45
N TYR A 204 12.28 -0.26 4.66
CA TYR A 204 11.39 0.00 5.79
C TYR A 204 11.94 1.13 6.65
N TYR A 205 11.04 1.87 7.29
CA TYR A 205 11.39 3.03 8.09
C TYR A 205 10.68 3.02 9.45
N ARG A 206 11.31 3.68 10.43
CA ARG A 206 10.71 4.08 11.69
C ARG A 206 10.60 5.59 11.72
N ASP A 207 9.42 6.11 12.03
CA ASP A 207 9.18 7.55 12.15
C ASP A 207 9.33 8.04 13.59
N PHE A 208 9.87 9.25 13.73
CA PHE A 208 10.02 9.97 14.99
C PHE A 208 9.44 11.38 14.84
N PRO A 209 8.77 11.91 15.88
CA PRO A 209 8.31 13.31 15.88
C PRO A 209 9.44 14.29 15.54
N PHE A 210 9.12 15.38 14.84
CA PHE A 210 10.09 16.41 14.47
C PHE A 210 10.94 16.91 15.65
N CYS A 211 10.30 17.11 16.81
CA CYS A 211 10.92 17.60 18.05
C CYS A 211 11.87 16.60 18.74
N SER A 212 12.03 15.37 18.21
CA SER A 212 12.85 14.33 18.83
C SER A 212 14.35 14.61 18.76
N PHE A 213 14.81 15.49 17.86
CA PHE A 213 16.23 15.71 17.60
C PHE A 213 16.58 17.19 17.55
N GLN A 214 17.55 17.62 18.37
CA GLN A 214 18.07 18.99 18.36
C GLN A 214 19.04 19.20 17.17
N GLY A 215 19.07 20.40 16.59
CA GLY A 215 19.99 20.75 15.48
C GLY A 215 19.33 21.37 14.24
N TYR A 216 18.03 21.67 14.30
CA TYR A 216 17.26 22.30 13.23
C TYR A 216 17.25 23.84 13.30
N GLU A 217 18.21 24.47 13.97
CA GLU A 217 18.25 25.94 14.17
C GLU A 217 18.33 26.76 12.86
N ASN A 218 18.64 26.10 11.73
CA ASN A 218 18.70 26.72 10.39
C ASN A 218 17.60 26.23 9.43
N LEU A 219 16.63 25.46 9.92
CA LEU A 219 15.49 24.99 9.14
C LEU A 219 14.37 26.03 9.25
N GLU A 220 14.25 26.91 8.25
CA GLU A 220 13.08 27.79 8.11
C GLU A 220 11.87 26.96 7.66
N ILE A 221 11.26 26.26 8.62
CA ILE A 221 9.99 25.58 8.39
C ILE A 221 8.88 26.60 8.60
N GLU A 222 8.29 27.07 7.49
CA GLU A 222 7.16 28.01 7.52
C GLU A 222 5.87 27.36 8.06
N GLU A 223 5.80 26.02 8.05
CA GLU A 223 4.63 25.21 8.39
C GLU A 223 4.70 24.63 9.81
N ARG A 224 3.67 23.86 10.21
CA ARG A 224 3.58 23.30 11.56
C ARG A 224 4.56 22.15 11.73
N GLU A 225 5.31 22.14 12.84
CA GLU A 225 6.24 21.04 13.19
C GLU A 225 5.58 19.66 13.19
N GLU A 226 4.28 19.59 13.51
CA GLU A 226 3.46 18.36 13.49
C GLU A 226 3.32 17.74 12.10
N GLU A 227 3.60 18.51 11.03
CA GLU A 227 3.57 18.05 9.64
C GLU A 227 4.90 17.42 9.21
N TYR A 228 5.88 17.28 10.12
CA TYR A 228 7.20 16.73 9.82
C TYR A 228 7.56 15.56 10.73
N ALA A 229 8.34 14.63 10.19
CA ALA A 229 8.89 13.50 10.92
C ALA A 229 10.30 13.17 10.45
N TRP A 230 11.11 12.66 11.37
CA TRP A 230 12.41 12.07 11.06
C TRP A 230 12.22 10.58 10.79
N LEU A 231 12.73 10.10 9.65
CA LEU A 231 12.63 8.70 9.27
C LEU A 231 14.00 8.04 9.32
N GLU A 232 14.10 6.94 10.05
CA GLU A 232 15.28 6.08 10.13
C GLU A 232 15.02 4.81 9.33
N ALA A 233 15.92 4.46 8.41
CA ALA A 233 15.87 3.19 7.71
C ALA A 233 16.14 2.03 8.68
N ILE A 234 15.32 0.99 8.63
CA ILE A 234 15.41 -0.21 9.47
C ILE A 234 15.36 -1.47 8.60
N ASP A 235 15.86 -2.57 9.15
CA ASP A 235 15.61 -3.90 8.57
C ASP A 235 14.11 -4.22 8.58
N GLN A 236 13.69 -5.14 7.71
CA GLN A 236 12.31 -5.61 7.67
C GLN A 236 11.87 -6.06 9.07
N PRO A 237 10.77 -5.50 9.61
CA PRO A 237 10.32 -5.86 10.94
C PRO A 237 9.96 -7.35 11.05
N GLU A 238 10.44 -8.02 12.11
CA GLU A 238 10.20 -9.47 12.33
C GLU A 238 8.72 -9.84 12.44
N ASN A 239 7.88 -8.88 12.83
CA ASN A 239 6.44 -9.04 12.96
C ASN A 239 5.67 -8.85 11.64
N LEU A 240 6.36 -8.50 10.54
CA LEU A 240 5.74 -8.45 9.22
C LEU A 240 5.55 -9.86 8.66
N TYR A 241 4.35 -10.41 8.87
CA TYR A 241 4.01 -11.72 8.37
C TYR A 241 3.03 -11.62 7.19
N MET A 242 3.58 -11.69 5.98
CA MET A 242 2.82 -11.79 4.74
C MET A 242 2.90 -13.21 4.17
N ARG A 243 1.78 -13.74 3.68
CA ARG A 243 1.74 -15.01 2.95
C ARG A 243 1.12 -14.83 1.57
N SER A 244 1.61 -15.61 0.60
CA SER A 244 0.97 -15.70 -0.71
C SER A 244 -0.37 -16.45 -0.59
N GLY A 245 -1.43 -15.86 -1.12
CA GLY A 245 -2.74 -16.48 -1.27
C GLY A 245 -3.07 -16.79 -2.72
N ILE A 246 -4.13 -17.58 -2.93
CA ILE A 246 -4.58 -17.96 -4.27
C ILE A 246 -5.63 -16.96 -4.73
N TYR A 247 -5.36 -16.27 -5.84
CA TYR A 247 -6.34 -15.44 -6.51
C TYR A 247 -7.40 -16.31 -7.20
N THR A 248 -8.68 -16.08 -6.88
CA THR A 248 -9.82 -16.87 -7.38
C THR A 248 -10.78 -16.06 -8.26
N GLY A 249 -10.43 -14.81 -8.59
CA GLY A 249 -11.23 -13.97 -9.48
C GLY A 249 -11.03 -14.32 -10.96
N PRO A 250 -11.67 -13.56 -11.87
CA PRO A 250 -11.46 -13.71 -13.30
C PRO A 250 -9.97 -13.58 -13.67
N PRO A 251 -9.40 -14.52 -14.44
CA PRO A 251 -7.98 -14.51 -14.78
C PRO A 251 -7.65 -13.41 -15.79
N VAL A 252 -6.39 -12.97 -15.79
CA VAL A 252 -5.83 -12.16 -16.87
C VAL A 252 -5.49 -13.08 -18.04
N GLN A 253 -5.90 -12.69 -19.24
CA GLN A 253 -5.56 -13.35 -20.49
C GLN A 253 -4.51 -12.52 -21.22
N GLU A 254 -3.30 -13.06 -21.32
CA GLU A 254 -2.27 -12.50 -22.16
C GLU A 254 -2.56 -12.86 -23.61
N ASN A 255 -2.92 -11.87 -24.42
CA ASN A 255 -3.02 -12.07 -25.85
C ASN A 255 -1.60 -12.32 -26.41
N VAL A 256 -1.26 -13.59 -26.62
CA VAL A 256 -0.08 -13.99 -27.40
C VAL A 256 -0.40 -13.64 -28.86
N ILE A 257 0.26 -12.61 -29.37
CA ILE A 257 0.28 -12.29 -30.80
C ILE A 257 1.42 -13.07 -31.45
#